data_AF-A0A353HPZ2-F1
#
_entry.id   AF-A0A353HPZ2-F1
#
_cell.length_a   1.000
_cell.length_b   1.000
_cell.length_c   1.000
_cell.angle_alpha   90.00
_cell.angle_beta   90.00
_cell.angle_gamma   90.00
#
_symmetry.space_group_name_H-M   'P 1'
#
loop_
_entity.id
_entity.type
_entity.pdbx_description
1 polymer ?
#
loop_
_entity_poly.entity_id
_entity_poly.type
_entity_poly.pdbx_seq_one_letter_code
_entity_poly.pdbx_strand_id
1 'polypeptide(L)'
;MTNGAPSRAATPDPEMRDGGFLKRAVLDVAGGRPYRHALFYQFPGGLRFELSERGDALSLVLTALRKALAVCSDLFSERPTVIVHLQPITPSSGFALRRTLRELDAAGVAIPRQRHVWCDSNDELSDRETGFLVHCVFEVPVAMVQNLLWCALVLDFPGLRPNPQCQIYLVDPVSRVIVHPYDDRGMDVVCGEPAVLQALYEKHQHWLLDYDRAAMDLTFGCS
;
A
#
# COMPACT_ATOMS: atom_id res chain seq x y z
N MET A 1 -23.64 -4.05 45.36
CA MET A 1 -23.93 -3.70 43.95
C MET A 1 -23.10 -2.47 43.62
N THR A 2 -21.99 -2.65 42.91
CA THR A 2 -21.10 -1.55 42.50
C THR A 2 -21.01 -1.54 40.99
N ASN A 3 -21.62 -0.52 40.39
CA ASN A 3 -21.62 -0.25 38.95
C ASN A 3 -20.20 0.13 38.49
N GLY A 4 -19.60 -0.67 37.62
CA GLY A 4 -18.42 -0.29 36.85
C GLY A 4 -18.85 0.49 35.61
N ALA A 5 -18.42 1.75 35.51
CA ALA A 5 -18.60 2.57 34.31
C ALA A 5 -17.74 2.04 33.15
N PRO A 6 -18.19 2.16 31.89
CA PRO A 6 -17.41 1.72 30.74
C PRO A 6 -16.23 2.66 30.50
N SER A 7 -15.06 2.06 30.23
CA SER A 7 -13.85 2.76 29.79
C SER A 7 -14.15 3.57 28.52
N ARG A 8 -13.94 4.88 28.58
CA ARG A 8 -14.03 5.77 27.42
C ARG A 8 -12.92 5.38 26.44
N ALA A 9 -13.31 4.95 25.23
CA ALA A 9 -12.39 4.86 24.11
C ALA A 9 -11.70 6.22 23.93
N ALA A 10 -10.36 6.20 23.87
CA ALA A 10 -9.56 7.40 23.70
C ALA A 10 -9.97 8.12 22.41
N THR A 11 -10.45 9.34 22.54
CA THR A 11 -10.65 10.24 21.40
C THR A 11 -9.31 10.46 20.72
N PRO A 12 -9.18 10.30 19.39
CA PRO A 12 -7.92 10.57 18.70
C PRO A 12 -7.51 12.04 18.87
N ASP A 13 -6.19 12.24 18.93
CA ASP A 13 -5.53 13.51 19.20
C ASP A 13 -5.99 14.62 18.21
N PRO A 14 -6.34 15.83 18.66
CA PRO A 14 -6.78 16.94 17.79
C PRO A 14 -5.83 17.28 16.61
N GLU A 15 -4.54 16.92 16.67
CA GLU A 15 -3.60 17.07 15.55
C GLU A 15 -3.91 16.16 14.35
N MET A 16 -4.66 15.06 14.54
CA MET A 16 -5.07 14.14 13.46
C MET A 16 -6.08 14.77 12.47
N ARG A 17 -6.60 15.98 12.74
CA ARG A 17 -7.63 16.64 11.93
C ARG A 17 -7.10 17.51 10.79
N ASP A 18 -5.79 17.75 10.73
CA ASP A 18 -5.19 18.50 9.63
C ASP A 18 -4.76 17.56 8.50
N GLY A 19 -5.21 17.82 7.27
CA GLY A 19 -4.79 17.05 6.10
C GLY A 19 -3.27 17.05 5.91
N GLY A 20 -2.56 18.06 6.43
CA GLY A 20 -1.09 18.09 6.47
C GLY A 20 -0.46 16.90 7.20
N PHE A 21 -1.12 16.37 8.24
CA PHE A 21 -0.62 15.23 9.00
C PHE A 21 -0.49 13.97 8.14
N LEU A 22 -1.51 13.63 7.34
CA LEU A 22 -1.49 12.40 6.53
C LEU A 22 -0.34 12.40 5.52
N LYS A 23 -0.12 13.53 4.85
CA LYS A 23 1.03 13.67 3.94
C LYS A 23 2.34 13.54 4.70
N ARG A 24 2.44 14.19 5.86
CA ARG A 24 3.65 14.16 6.68
C ARG A 24 3.96 12.75 7.20
N ALA A 25 2.97 12.04 7.72
CA ALA A 25 3.08 10.68 8.19
C ALA A 25 3.61 9.75 7.10
N VAL A 26 3.01 9.81 5.90
CA VAL A 26 3.44 9.01 4.76
C VAL A 26 4.89 9.33 4.34
N LEU A 27 5.26 10.60 4.28
CA LEU A 27 6.62 11.02 3.93
C LEU A 27 7.65 10.68 5.02
N ASP A 28 7.30 10.76 6.30
CA ASP A 28 8.20 10.49 7.41
C ASP A 28 8.55 9.00 7.53
N VAL A 29 7.62 8.10 7.18
CA VAL A 29 7.93 6.68 7.01
C VAL A 29 8.97 6.47 5.91
N ALA A 30 8.85 7.24 4.82
CA ALA A 30 9.77 7.21 3.69
C ALA A 30 11.09 8.00 3.90
N GLY A 31 11.39 8.45 5.13
CA GLY A 31 12.59 9.23 5.42
C GLY A 31 12.61 10.60 4.74
N GLY A 32 11.42 11.18 4.48
CA GLY A 32 11.24 12.46 3.81
C GLY A 32 11.44 12.44 2.29
N ARG A 33 11.64 11.26 1.70
CA ARG A 33 11.85 11.10 0.25
C ARG A 33 10.53 10.75 -0.45
N PRO A 34 10.30 11.25 -1.67
CA PRO A 34 9.24 10.71 -2.50
C PRO A 34 9.58 9.25 -2.81
N TYR A 35 8.70 8.34 -2.45
CA TYR A 35 8.86 6.95 -2.80
C TYR A 35 8.03 6.67 -4.06
N ARG A 36 8.74 6.36 -5.15
CA ARG A 36 8.18 5.95 -6.45
C ARG A 36 8.49 4.47 -6.66
N HIS A 37 8.10 3.90 -7.81
CA HIS A 37 8.34 2.51 -8.21
C HIS A 37 9.64 1.88 -7.66
N ALA A 38 9.60 0.57 -7.40
CA ALA A 38 10.74 -0.19 -6.88
C ALA A 38 11.21 0.26 -5.48
N LEU A 39 10.31 0.19 -4.50
CA LEU A 39 10.58 0.59 -3.12
C LEU A 39 11.76 -0.16 -2.51
N PHE A 40 11.88 -1.45 -2.80
CA PHE A 40 12.91 -2.33 -2.28
C PHE A 40 14.33 -1.77 -2.51
N TYR A 41 14.60 -1.17 -3.67
CA TYR A 41 15.91 -0.58 -3.95
C TYR A 41 16.12 0.80 -3.32
N GLN A 42 15.04 1.47 -2.91
CA GLN A 42 15.09 2.77 -2.24
C GLN A 42 15.20 2.64 -0.72
N PHE A 43 14.78 1.49 -0.16
CA PHE A 43 14.74 1.23 1.27
C PHE A 43 15.55 -0.03 1.62
N PRO A 44 16.82 0.12 2.04
CA PRO A 44 17.62 -1.00 2.53
C PRO A 44 16.91 -1.76 3.65
N GLY A 45 16.97 -3.08 3.61
CA GLY A 45 16.25 -3.93 4.57
C GLY A 45 14.75 -4.05 4.29
N GLY A 46 14.31 -3.80 3.05
CA GLY A 46 12.99 -4.19 2.58
C GLY A 46 12.88 -5.70 2.32
N LEU A 47 11.64 -6.16 2.16
CA LEU A 47 11.30 -7.48 1.66
C LEU A 47 10.58 -7.36 0.33
N ARG A 48 10.90 -8.25 -0.60
CA ARG A 48 10.26 -8.34 -1.90
C ARG A 48 9.65 -9.72 -2.11
N PHE A 49 8.35 -9.74 -2.34
CA PHE A 49 7.56 -10.94 -2.48
C PHE A 49 7.23 -11.23 -3.94
N GLU A 50 7.31 -12.50 -4.33
CA GLU A 50 6.72 -13.06 -5.54
C GLU A 50 5.33 -13.61 -5.21
N LEU A 51 4.31 -13.04 -5.85
CA LEU A 51 2.91 -13.23 -5.47
C LEU A 51 2.20 -14.28 -6.35
N SER A 52 2.16 -14.08 -7.67
CA SER A 52 1.51 -14.99 -8.59
C SER A 52 2.40 -16.18 -8.98
N GLU A 53 1.78 -17.26 -9.45
CA GLU A 53 2.46 -18.44 -10.01
C GLU A 53 2.11 -18.58 -11.50
N ARG A 54 1.95 -19.79 -12.05
CA ARG A 54 1.46 -20.00 -13.42
C ARG A 54 -0.05 -20.21 -13.42
N GLY A 55 -0.75 -19.68 -14.42
CA GLY A 55 -2.19 -19.91 -14.57
C GLY A 55 -2.85 -18.92 -15.53
N ASP A 56 -4.17 -18.98 -15.59
CA ASP A 56 -4.97 -17.92 -16.23
C ASP A 56 -5.03 -16.65 -15.35
N ALA A 57 -5.49 -15.54 -15.93
CA ALA A 57 -5.55 -14.24 -15.27
C ALA A 57 -6.25 -14.28 -13.88
N LEU A 58 -7.33 -15.03 -13.75
CA LEU A 58 -8.05 -15.11 -12.47
C LEU A 58 -7.24 -15.90 -11.43
N SER A 59 -6.64 -17.02 -11.85
CA SER A 59 -5.81 -17.87 -10.99
C SER A 59 -4.57 -17.14 -10.49
N LEU A 60 -3.94 -16.33 -11.36
CA LEU A 60 -2.81 -15.47 -11.02
C LEU A 60 -3.20 -14.47 -9.92
N VAL A 61 -4.26 -13.68 -10.14
CA VAL A 61 -4.72 -12.65 -9.20
C VAL A 61 -5.19 -13.26 -7.88
N LEU A 62 -5.91 -14.38 -7.90
CA LEU A 62 -6.38 -15.03 -6.66
C LEU A 62 -5.23 -15.57 -5.82
N THR A 63 -4.21 -16.14 -6.46
CA THR A 63 -3.00 -16.60 -5.77
C THR A 63 -2.24 -15.43 -5.17
N ALA A 64 -2.07 -14.35 -5.94
CA ALA A 64 -1.43 -13.13 -5.48
C ALA A 64 -2.17 -12.50 -4.30
N LEU A 65 -3.51 -12.41 -4.39
CA LEU A 65 -4.35 -11.85 -3.34
C LEU A 65 -4.23 -12.64 -2.05
N ARG A 66 -4.23 -13.97 -2.12
CA ARG A 66 -4.05 -14.83 -0.94
C ARG A 66 -2.71 -14.56 -0.24
N LYS A 67 -1.60 -14.52 -0.99
CA LYS A 67 -0.26 -14.28 -0.42
C LYS A 67 -0.14 -12.86 0.15
N ALA A 68 -0.58 -11.85 -0.61
CA ALA A 68 -0.56 -10.46 -0.18
C ALA A 68 -1.41 -10.23 1.08
N LEU A 69 -2.59 -10.84 1.16
CA LEU A 69 -3.48 -10.75 2.31
C LEU A 69 -2.88 -11.42 3.55
N ALA A 70 -2.22 -12.56 3.39
CA ALA A 70 -1.53 -13.24 4.50
C ALA A 70 -0.42 -12.35 5.09
N VAL A 71 0.41 -11.74 4.22
CA VAL A 71 1.45 -10.78 4.64
C VAL A 71 0.83 -9.55 5.33
N CYS A 72 -0.19 -8.93 4.72
CA CYS A 72 -0.83 -7.76 5.29
C CYS A 72 -1.57 -8.05 6.60
N SER A 73 -2.11 -9.26 6.78
CA SER A 73 -2.75 -9.67 8.02
C SER A 73 -1.74 -9.74 9.16
N ASP A 74 -0.52 -10.23 8.90
CA ASP A 74 0.54 -10.25 9.91
C ASP A 74 1.01 -8.83 10.29
N LEU A 75 1.08 -7.93 9.31
CA LEU A 75 1.49 -6.54 9.55
C LEU A 75 0.42 -5.70 10.27
N PHE A 76 -0.87 -5.92 9.97
CA PHE A 76 -1.95 -5.02 10.39
C PHE A 76 -2.96 -5.65 11.36
N SER A 77 -2.73 -6.88 11.84
CA SER A 77 -3.67 -7.61 12.72
C SER A 77 -4.12 -6.83 13.96
N GLU A 78 -3.22 -6.06 14.58
CA GLU A 78 -3.50 -5.27 15.79
C GLU A 78 -3.89 -3.81 15.47
N ARG A 79 -4.04 -3.46 14.18
CA ARG A 79 -4.32 -2.09 13.75
C ARG A 79 -5.82 -1.89 13.51
N PRO A 80 -6.44 -0.81 14.01
CA PRO A 80 -7.81 -0.49 13.68
C PRO A 80 -7.94 0.06 12.25
N THR A 81 -6.92 0.81 11.81
CA THR A 81 -6.89 1.50 10.51
C THR A 81 -5.51 1.40 9.86
N VAL A 82 -5.47 1.66 8.56
CA VAL A 82 -4.25 1.82 7.76
C VAL A 82 -4.39 3.08 6.90
N ILE A 83 -3.28 3.77 6.65
CA ILE A 83 -3.26 4.87 5.68
C ILE A 83 -3.12 4.27 4.28
N VAL A 84 -4.00 4.70 3.38
CA VAL A 84 -3.94 4.39 1.95
C VAL A 84 -3.36 5.59 1.24
N HIS A 85 -2.34 5.38 0.41
CA HIS A 85 -1.85 6.37 -0.54
C HIS A 85 -2.13 5.88 -1.95
N LEU A 86 -3.02 6.58 -2.66
CA LEU A 86 -3.37 6.31 -4.04
C LEU A 86 -2.56 7.20 -4.99
N GLN A 87 -2.06 6.60 -6.06
CA GLN A 87 -1.47 7.30 -7.20
C GLN A 87 -2.10 6.77 -8.51
N PRO A 88 -3.09 7.46 -9.10
CA PRO A 88 -3.69 7.08 -10.37
C PRO A 88 -2.64 7.04 -11.49
N ILE A 89 -2.71 6.04 -12.37
CA ILE A 89 -1.85 6.01 -13.56
C ILE A 89 -2.30 7.15 -14.49
N THR A 90 -1.35 8.02 -14.82
CA THR A 90 -1.44 9.29 -15.56
C THR A 90 -2.83 9.63 -16.13
N PRO A 91 -3.58 10.56 -15.51
CA PRO A 91 -4.81 11.05 -16.11
C PRO A 91 -4.47 11.98 -17.29
N SER A 92 -4.63 11.50 -18.52
CA SER A 92 -4.53 12.32 -19.74
C SER A 92 -5.63 13.40 -19.83
N SER A 93 -6.61 13.37 -18.93
CA SER A 93 -7.60 14.43 -18.70
C SER A 93 -8.28 14.25 -17.33
N GLY A 94 -8.95 15.29 -16.82
CA GLY A 94 -9.76 15.19 -15.59
C GLY A 94 -10.87 14.14 -15.62
N PHE A 95 -11.25 13.63 -16.80
CA PHE A 95 -12.20 12.52 -16.94
C PHE A 95 -11.61 11.17 -16.53
N ALA A 96 -10.29 10.99 -16.63
CA ALA A 96 -9.63 9.73 -16.26
C ALA A 96 -9.82 9.42 -14.77
N LEU A 97 -9.76 10.44 -13.89
CA LEU A 97 -10.01 10.27 -12.46
C LEU A 97 -11.44 9.83 -12.14
N ARG A 98 -12.44 10.23 -12.94
CA ARG A 98 -13.84 9.78 -12.74
C ARG A 98 -14.00 8.28 -12.93
N ARG A 99 -13.18 7.66 -13.78
CA ARG A 99 -13.17 6.20 -13.93
C ARG A 99 -12.55 5.55 -12.69
N THR A 100 -11.36 5.99 -12.29
CA THR A 100 -10.68 5.52 -11.08
C THR A 100 -11.59 5.59 -9.86
N LEU A 101 -12.25 6.73 -9.62
CA LEU A 101 -13.17 6.90 -8.49
C LEU A 101 -14.37 5.94 -8.53
N ARG A 102 -14.96 5.70 -9.71
CA ARG A 102 -16.09 4.76 -9.85
C ARG A 102 -15.68 3.31 -9.61
N GLU A 103 -14.49 2.93 -10.07
CA GLU A 103 -13.97 1.57 -9.88
C GLU A 103 -13.58 1.34 -8.40
N LEU A 104 -13.03 2.35 -7.71
CA LEU A 104 -12.82 2.29 -6.26
C LEU A 104 -14.13 2.15 -5.50
N ASP A 105 -15.16 2.91 -5.86
CA ASP A 105 -16.50 2.78 -5.27
C ASP A 105 -17.12 1.40 -5.53
N ALA A 106 -16.96 0.85 -6.74
CA ALA A 106 -17.37 -0.51 -7.07
C ALA A 106 -16.59 -1.58 -6.27
N ALA A 107 -15.37 -1.28 -5.83
CA ALA A 107 -14.59 -2.08 -4.88
C ALA A 107 -15.01 -1.86 -3.42
N GLY A 108 -16.01 -1.04 -3.14
CA GLY A 108 -16.41 -0.66 -1.78
C GLY A 108 -15.42 0.30 -1.10
N VAL A 109 -14.46 0.86 -1.83
CA VAL A 109 -13.46 1.80 -1.33
C VAL A 109 -13.96 3.23 -1.53
N ALA A 110 -14.78 3.72 -0.58
CA ALA A 110 -15.23 5.10 -0.58
C ALA A 110 -14.12 6.03 -0.04
N ILE A 111 -13.69 7.00 -0.86
CA ILE A 111 -12.71 7.99 -0.41
C ILE A 111 -13.37 8.94 0.60
N PRO A 112 -12.86 9.04 1.85
CA PRO A 112 -13.48 9.83 2.89
C PRO A 112 -13.33 11.34 2.68
N ARG A 113 -14.13 12.11 3.42
CA ARG A 113 -13.98 13.58 3.47
C ARG A 113 -12.63 13.99 4.06
N GLN A 114 -12.19 13.32 5.11
CA GLN A 114 -10.87 13.52 5.72
C GLN A 114 -9.83 12.81 4.87
N ARG A 115 -9.19 13.58 4.00
CA ARG A 115 -8.13 13.14 3.09
C ARG A 115 -7.20 14.30 2.79
N HIS A 116 -6.02 14.00 2.25
CA HIS A 116 -5.14 15.01 1.68
C HIS A 116 -4.83 14.68 0.23
N VAL A 117 -4.82 15.70 -0.62
CA VAL A 117 -4.60 15.58 -2.06
C VAL A 117 -3.58 16.61 -2.48
N TRP A 118 -2.56 16.19 -3.24
CA TRP A 118 -1.59 17.08 -3.85
C TRP A 118 -1.19 16.57 -5.24
N CYS A 119 -0.54 17.42 -6.02
CA CYS A 119 -0.01 17.08 -7.32
C CYS A 119 1.47 17.45 -7.39
N ASP A 120 2.28 16.55 -7.95
CA ASP A 120 3.70 16.80 -8.25
C ASP A 120 3.90 16.79 -9.78
N SER A 121 4.94 17.48 -10.29
CA SER A 121 5.32 17.34 -11.70
C SER A 121 5.82 15.92 -11.95
N ASN A 122 5.36 15.29 -13.04
CA ASN A 122 5.86 14.00 -13.43
C ASN A 122 7.07 14.15 -14.35
N ASP A 123 8.23 14.36 -13.76
CA ASP A 123 9.50 14.56 -14.48
C ASP A 123 9.97 13.30 -15.24
N GLU A 124 9.30 12.15 -15.07
CA GLU A 124 9.59 10.88 -15.78
C GLU A 124 8.82 10.75 -17.11
N LEU A 125 7.86 11.63 -17.38
CA LEU A 125 7.21 11.70 -18.68
C LEU A 125 8.03 12.62 -19.60
N SER A 126 8.27 12.17 -20.84
CA SER A 126 8.97 12.99 -21.84
C SER A 126 8.28 14.35 -22.02
N ASP A 127 9.05 15.40 -22.36
CA ASP A 127 8.66 16.82 -22.54
C ASP A 127 7.36 17.09 -23.33
N ARG A 128 6.77 16.08 -23.97
CA ARG A 128 5.53 16.15 -24.77
C ARG A 128 4.25 15.89 -23.98
N GLU A 129 4.32 15.33 -22.78
CA GLU A 129 3.16 15.09 -21.92
C GLU A 129 3.42 15.70 -20.54
N THR A 130 2.89 16.90 -20.29
CA THR A 130 2.89 17.52 -18.95
C THR A 130 1.93 16.74 -18.04
N GLY A 131 2.31 15.53 -17.64
CA GLY A 131 1.55 14.74 -16.69
C GLY A 131 1.82 15.26 -15.29
N PHE A 132 0.77 15.57 -14.54
CA PHE A 132 0.87 15.76 -13.10
C PHE A 132 0.60 14.42 -12.42
N LEU A 133 1.43 14.05 -11.44
CA LEU A 133 1.16 12.89 -10.59
C LEU A 133 0.21 13.33 -9.48
N VAL A 134 -0.98 12.73 -9.44
CA VAL A 134 -1.98 13.02 -8.40
C VAL A 134 -1.78 12.07 -7.25
N HIS A 135 -1.68 12.61 -6.05
CA HIS A 135 -1.57 11.86 -4.81
C HIS A 135 -2.84 12.05 -3.98
N CYS A 136 -3.40 10.97 -3.46
CA CYS A 136 -4.50 11.04 -2.51
C CYS A 136 -4.21 10.12 -1.33
N VAL A 137 -4.18 10.68 -0.12
CA VAL A 137 -3.96 9.92 1.12
C VAL A 137 -5.15 10.04 2.05
N PHE A 138 -5.53 8.92 2.66
CA PHE A 138 -6.63 8.83 3.62
C PHE A 138 -6.53 7.56 4.46
N GLU A 139 -7.19 7.54 5.61
CA GLU A 139 -7.28 6.35 6.45
C GLU A 139 -8.51 5.49 6.09
N VAL A 140 -8.35 4.17 6.20
CA VAL A 140 -9.45 3.20 6.09
C VAL A 140 -9.35 2.15 7.20
N PRO A 141 -10.46 1.49 7.58
CA PRO A 141 -10.40 0.30 8.44
C PRO A 141 -9.59 -0.82 7.78
N VAL A 142 -8.85 -1.59 8.58
CA VAL A 142 -8.05 -2.73 8.06
C VAL A 142 -8.89 -3.76 7.29
N ALA A 143 -10.21 -3.86 7.60
CA ALA A 143 -11.14 -4.70 6.84
C ALA A 143 -11.22 -4.35 5.33
N MET A 144 -10.79 -3.16 4.91
CA MET A 144 -10.74 -2.74 3.50
C MET A 144 -9.45 -3.15 2.77
N VAL A 145 -8.45 -3.68 3.49
CA VAL A 145 -7.16 -4.06 2.90
C VAL A 145 -7.33 -5.07 1.77
N GLN A 146 -8.21 -6.08 1.93
CA GLN A 146 -8.45 -7.06 0.85
C GLN A 146 -8.93 -6.39 -0.45
N ASN A 147 -9.84 -5.40 -0.36
CA ASN A 147 -10.40 -4.72 -1.53
C ASN A 147 -9.35 -3.84 -2.22
N LEU A 148 -8.49 -3.19 -1.42
CA LEU A 148 -7.36 -2.41 -1.91
C LEU A 148 -6.31 -3.29 -2.57
N LEU A 149 -5.99 -4.44 -1.97
CA LEU A 149 -5.09 -5.43 -2.57
C LEU A 149 -5.65 -5.92 -3.90
N TRP A 150 -6.94 -6.29 -3.96
CA TRP A 150 -7.57 -6.66 -5.23
C TRP A 150 -7.34 -5.59 -6.31
N CYS A 151 -7.64 -4.34 -6.00
CA CYS A 151 -7.50 -3.22 -6.95
C CYS A 151 -6.06 -3.04 -7.46
N ALA A 152 -5.06 -3.27 -6.62
CA ALA A 152 -3.66 -3.18 -7.03
C ALA A 152 -3.22 -4.38 -7.89
N LEU A 153 -3.64 -5.60 -7.52
CA LEU A 153 -3.20 -6.82 -8.18
C LEU A 153 -3.83 -7.02 -9.56
N VAL A 154 -4.99 -6.44 -9.83
CA VAL A 154 -5.64 -6.54 -11.15
C VAL A 154 -5.13 -5.53 -12.17
N LEU A 155 -4.12 -4.71 -11.85
CA LEU A 155 -3.67 -3.57 -12.65
C LEU A 155 -3.46 -3.92 -14.13
N ASP A 156 -2.75 -5.02 -14.39
CA ASP A 156 -2.41 -5.51 -15.74
C ASP A 156 -3.51 -6.35 -16.40
N PHE A 157 -4.66 -6.53 -15.73
CA PHE A 157 -5.78 -7.34 -16.19
C PHE A 157 -7.01 -6.48 -16.48
N PRO A 158 -7.10 -5.85 -17.67
CA PRO A 158 -8.23 -5.01 -18.05
C PRO A 158 -9.54 -5.81 -18.22
N GLY A 159 -9.54 -7.13 -18.15
CA GLY A 159 -10.74 -7.97 -18.09
C GLY A 159 -11.29 -8.19 -16.68
N LEU A 160 -10.50 -7.97 -15.63
CA LEU A 160 -10.89 -8.17 -14.24
C LEU A 160 -11.34 -6.84 -13.63
N ARG A 161 -12.39 -6.87 -12.81
CA ARG A 161 -13.03 -5.69 -12.21
C ARG A 161 -13.40 -5.98 -10.75
N PRO A 162 -13.42 -4.97 -9.88
CA PRO A 162 -13.10 -3.55 -10.12
C PRO A 162 -11.61 -3.32 -10.42
N ASN A 163 -11.29 -2.40 -11.34
CA ASN A 163 -9.91 -2.08 -11.73
C ASN A 163 -9.76 -0.56 -11.90
N PRO A 164 -9.32 0.15 -10.84
CA PRO A 164 -9.25 1.60 -10.83
C PRO A 164 -8.06 2.19 -11.58
N GLN A 165 -7.14 1.36 -12.08
CA GLN A 165 -5.91 1.78 -12.77
C GLN A 165 -5.11 2.79 -11.91
N CYS A 166 -4.83 2.41 -10.67
CA CYS A 166 -4.07 3.22 -9.72
C CYS A 166 -3.10 2.35 -8.93
N GLN A 167 -1.94 2.92 -8.61
CA GLN A 167 -1.03 2.35 -7.63
C GLN A 167 -1.59 2.60 -6.23
N ILE A 168 -1.39 1.62 -5.36
CA ILE A 168 -1.92 1.63 -3.99
C ILE A 168 -0.80 1.27 -3.05
N TYR A 169 -0.54 2.16 -2.09
CA TYR A 169 0.38 1.91 -1.00
C TYR A 169 -0.41 1.85 0.30
N LEU A 170 -0.12 0.85 1.13
CA LEU A 170 -0.65 0.72 2.48
C LEU A 170 0.44 1.12 3.47
N VAL A 171 0.15 2.08 4.35
CA VAL A 171 1.13 2.68 5.24
C VAL A 171 0.66 2.55 6.68
N ASP A 172 1.51 1.97 7.51
CA ASP A 172 1.38 2.03 8.97
C ASP A 172 2.46 2.99 9.52
N PRO A 173 2.09 4.22 9.90
CA PRO A 173 3.05 5.19 10.42
C PRO A 173 3.62 4.80 11.78
N VAL A 174 2.93 3.94 12.56
CA VAL A 174 3.37 3.56 13.91
C VAL A 174 4.51 2.55 13.84
N SER A 175 4.38 1.50 13.01
CA SER A 175 5.48 0.55 12.75
C SER A 175 6.44 1.05 11.67
N ARG A 176 6.16 2.21 11.07
CA ARG A 176 6.91 2.78 9.94
C ARG A 176 7.05 1.79 8.78
N VAL A 177 5.96 1.10 8.44
CA VAL A 177 5.89 0.12 7.35
C VAL A 177 5.14 0.71 6.14
N ILE A 178 5.64 0.44 4.94
CA ILE A 178 4.95 0.67 3.67
C ILE A 178 4.86 -0.66 2.93
N VAL A 179 3.66 -1.00 2.47
CA VAL A 179 3.38 -2.13 1.59
C VAL A 179 2.96 -1.61 0.23
N HIS A 180 3.56 -2.15 -0.83
CA HIS A 180 3.26 -1.77 -2.20
C HIS A 180 3.17 -3.00 -3.12
N PRO A 181 1.96 -3.55 -3.34
CA PRO A 181 1.71 -4.48 -4.44
C PRO A 181 1.78 -3.73 -5.78
N TYR A 182 2.67 -4.16 -6.67
CA TYR A 182 2.82 -3.57 -8.00
C TYR A 182 1.71 -3.98 -8.95
N ASP A 183 1.47 -5.28 -8.96
CA ASP A 183 0.54 -6.04 -9.79
C ASP A 183 0.48 -7.47 -9.20
N ASP A 184 -0.09 -8.44 -9.92
CA ASP A 184 -0.18 -9.82 -9.48
C ASP A 184 1.17 -10.50 -9.24
N ARG A 185 2.26 -10.01 -9.85
CA ARG A 185 3.58 -10.67 -9.82
C ARG A 185 4.31 -10.43 -8.52
N GLY A 186 4.21 -9.23 -7.95
CA GLY A 186 5.04 -8.91 -6.79
C GLY A 186 4.56 -7.78 -5.91
N MET A 187 5.12 -7.75 -4.72
CA MET A 187 4.84 -6.77 -3.68
C MET A 187 6.06 -6.50 -2.84
N ASP A 188 6.29 -5.23 -2.52
CA ASP A 188 7.31 -4.83 -1.58
C ASP A 188 6.71 -4.53 -0.21
N VAL A 189 7.48 -4.87 0.83
CA VAL A 189 7.26 -4.43 2.20
C VAL A 189 8.54 -3.79 2.69
N VAL A 190 8.51 -2.49 2.96
CA VAL A 190 9.66 -1.74 3.44
C VAL A 190 9.37 -1.14 4.81
N CYS A 191 10.40 -0.97 5.63
CA CYS A 191 10.25 -0.42 6.98
C CYS A 191 11.38 0.55 7.29
N GLY A 192 11.08 1.59 8.08
CA GLY A 192 12.10 2.48 8.65
C GLY A 192 13.03 1.79 9.66
N GLU A 193 12.64 0.61 10.17
CA GLU A 193 13.41 -0.21 11.10
C GLU A 193 13.34 -1.69 10.66
N PRO A 194 14.36 -2.22 9.94
CA PRO A 194 14.30 -3.55 9.35
C PRO A 194 13.97 -4.67 10.34
N ALA A 195 14.37 -4.56 11.61
CA ALA A 195 14.08 -5.56 12.64
C ALA A 195 12.58 -5.88 12.78
N VAL A 196 11.69 -4.93 12.46
CA VAL A 196 10.22 -5.13 12.43
C VAL A 196 9.82 -6.19 11.41
N LEU A 197 10.58 -6.35 10.33
CA LEU A 197 10.30 -7.28 9.23
C LEU A 197 10.90 -8.68 9.43
N GLN A 198 11.71 -8.92 10.47
CA GLN A 198 12.36 -10.21 10.71
C GLN A 198 11.34 -11.37 10.80
N ALA A 199 10.28 -11.19 11.58
CA ALA A 199 9.25 -12.22 11.73
C ALA A 199 8.51 -12.50 10.41
N LEU A 200 8.33 -11.47 9.57
CA LEU A 200 7.71 -11.60 8.27
C LEU A 200 8.62 -12.34 7.29
N TYR A 201 9.92 -12.03 7.30
CA TYR A 201 10.95 -12.72 6.52
C TYR A 201 10.97 -14.22 6.82
N GLU A 202 11.05 -14.60 8.10
CA GLU A 202 11.12 -16.01 8.52
C GLU A 202 9.85 -16.78 8.15
N LYS A 203 8.69 -16.18 8.42
CA LYS A 203 7.38 -16.82 8.22
C LYS A 203 7.04 -17.03 6.75
N HIS A 204 7.36 -16.05 5.90
CA HIS A 204 6.97 -16.05 4.47
C HIS A 204 8.15 -16.24 3.53
N GLN A 205 9.26 -16.80 4.01
CA GLN A 205 10.50 -17.00 3.25
C GLN A 205 10.33 -17.71 1.90
N HIS A 206 9.29 -18.54 1.74
CA HIS A 206 8.99 -19.26 0.49
C HIS A 206 8.30 -18.40 -0.57
N TRP A 207 7.87 -17.19 -0.21
CA TRP A 207 7.25 -16.24 -1.13
C TRP A 207 8.18 -15.07 -1.43
N LEU A 208 9.39 -15.05 -0.87
CA LEU A 208 10.38 -14.04 -1.18
C LEU A 208 10.90 -14.25 -2.60
N LEU A 209 11.09 -13.15 -3.33
CA LEU A 209 11.57 -13.20 -4.70
C LEU A 209 13.02 -13.68 -4.72
N ASP A 210 13.26 -14.85 -5.33
CA ASP A 210 14.57 -15.50 -5.39
C ASP A 210 15.66 -14.58 -5.99
N TYR A 211 15.30 -13.76 -6.98
CA TYR A 211 16.22 -12.82 -7.63
C TYR A 211 16.88 -11.85 -6.64
N ASP A 212 16.12 -11.33 -5.68
CA ASP A 212 16.59 -10.38 -4.66
C ASP A 212 16.88 -11.06 -3.31
N ARG A 213 16.87 -12.40 -3.25
CA ARG A 213 17.02 -13.17 -2.01
C ARG A 213 18.31 -12.86 -1.28
N ALA A 214 19.44 -12.85 -2.00
CA ALA A 214 20.73 -12.54 -1.42
C ALA A 214 20.77 -11.15 -0.75
N ALA A 215 20.07 -10.16 -1.31
CA ALA A 215 20.00 -8.82 -0.72
C ALA A 215 19.16 -8.80 0.57
N MET A 216 18.08 -9.58 0.63
CA MET A 216 17.29 -9.76 1.86
C MET A 216 18.08 -10.54 2.93
N ASP A 217 18.78 -11.61 2.54
CA ASP A 217 19.57 -12.46 3.43
C ASP A 217 20.72 -11.68 4.11
N LEU A 218 21.30 -10.67 3.44
CA LEU A 218 22.30 -9.79 4.06
C LEU A 218 21.75 -9.05 5.29
N THR A 219 20.44 -8.81 5.34
CA THR A 219 19.78 -8.12 6.47
C THR A 219 19.19 -9.12 7.46
N PHE A 220 18.57 -10.20 6.98
CA PHE A 220 17.72 -11.08 7.80
C PHE A 220 18.22 -12.52 7.94
N GLY A 221 19.18 -12.94 7.12
CA GLY A 221 19.65 -14.33 7.02
C GLY A 221 20.61 -14.78 8.12
N CYS A 222 21.05 -13.88 9.00
CA CYS A 222 21.94 -14.18 10.13
C CYS A 222 21.20 -14.42 11.45
N SER A 223 20.05 -15.12 11.39
CA SER A 223 19.26 -15.52 12.57
C SER A 223 19.68 -16.88 13.11
#